data_AF-A0A7D9J1W0-F1
#
_entry.id   AF-A0A7D9J1W0-F1
#
_cell.length_a   1.000
_cell.length_b   1.000
_cell.length_c   1.000
_cell.angle_alpha   90.00
_cell.angle_beta   90.00
_cell.angle_gamma   90.00
#
_symmetry.space_group_name_H-M   'P 1'
#
loop_
_entity.id
_entity.type
_entity.pdbx_description
1 polymer ?
#
loop_
_entity_poly.entity_id
_entity_poly.type
_entity_poly.pdbx_seq_one_letter_code
_entity_poly.pdbx_strand_id
1 'polypeptide(L)'
;MTLLVLNSMYWDWKTWKPDAYFQERAEKQIKWLEEQLQLAKSKNKRVILTSHIPPGIDTYVEKTLWLSNFTDLYMDIVTNKFSEVVAGQIYAHFHKDSFRFLQADKNDLSLKKSSYILLTPSLSPVYNNNPNFRVVHLDPDLQAIKDYEQWYMNVVMATEFNNPVWQLDYKFSSRYPPSGSDDQVINGKRIKNLSDNLINQSDDSFLLAILVHAKFVISLILFQDSNCTAR
;
A
#
# COMPACT_ATOMS: atom_id res chain seq x y z
N MET A 1 -11.43 -15.06 5.93
CA MET A 1 -10.95 -13.71 5.57
C MET A 1 -12.07 -12.96 4.87
N THR A 2 -12.10 -11.64 4.98
CA THR A 2 -13.09 -10.76 4.36
C THR A 2 -12.36 -9.70 3.52
N LEU A 3 -12.91 -9.35 2.36
CA LEU A 3 -12.45 -8.19 1.58
C LEU A 3 -13.42 -7.03 1.84
N LEU A 4 -12.92 -5.89 2.28
CA LEU A 4 -13.70 -4.65 2.31
C LEU A 4 -13.18 -3.70 1.24
N VAL A 5 -14.08 -3.22 0.39
CA VAL A 5 -13.80 -2.28 -0.68
C VAL A 5 -14.29 -0.91 -0.25
N LEU A 6 -13.38 0.04 -0.12
CA LEU A 6 -13.65 1.40 0.30
C LEU A 6 -13.76 2.30 -0.93
N ASN A 7 -14.54 3.36 -0.80
CA ASN A 7 -14.54 4.49 -1.72
C ASN A 7 -13.77 5.64 -1.08
N SER A 8 -12.44 5.62 -1.24
CA SER A 8 -11.55 6.67 -0.73
C SER A 8 -11.74 8.04 -1.40
N MET A 9 -12.53 8.13 -2.48
CA MET A 9 -12.79 9.42 -3.13
C MET A 9 -13.54 10.38 -2.20
N TYR A 10 -14.31 9.88 -1.23
CA TYR A 10 -14.98 10.75 -0.25
C TYR A 10 -14.01 11.43 0.72
N TRP A 11 -12.75 10.97 0.79
CA TRP A 11 -11.74 11.52 1.68
C TRP A 11 -10.71 12.38 0.93
N ASP A 12 -10.70 12.35 -0.41
CA ASP A 12 -9.73 13.07 -1.24
C ASP A 12 -9.82 14.58 -1.03
N TRP A 13 -8.67 15.21 -0.79
CA TRP A 13 -8.59 16.66 -0.61
C TRP A 13 -9.11 17.44 -1.83
N LYS A 14 -9.00 16.89 -3.05
CA LYS A 14 -9.49 17.54 -4.28
C LYS A 14 -11.00 17.56 -4.37
N THR A 15 -11.68 16.67 -3.64
CA THR A 15 -13.15 16.65 -3.55
C THR A 15 -13.68 17.66 -2.52
N TRP A 16 -12.79 18.36 -1.80
CA TRP A 16 -13.14 19.43 -0.85
C TRP A 16 -13.65 20.67 -1.58
N LYS A 17 -14.89 20.58 -2.03
CA LYS A 17 -15.83 21.71 -1.98
C LYS A 17 -16.64 21.49 -0.70
N PRO A 18 -16.99 22.56 0.06
CA PRO A 18 -17.88 22.44 1.22
C PRO A 18 -19.28 22.04 0.75
N ASP A 19 -19.42 20.75 0.46
CA ASP A 19 -20.62 20.11 0.00
C ASP A 19 -20.98 19.05 1.05
N ALA A 20 -22.05 19.33 1.79
CA ALA A 20 -22.56 18.47 2.85
C ALA A 20 -22.78 17.02 2.35
N TYR A 21 -23.04 16.85 1.05
CA TYR A 21 -23.20 15.55 0.40
C TYR A 21 -21.97 14.64 0.55
N PHE A 22 -20.76 15.19 0.35
CA PHE A 22 -19.52 14.41 0.42
C PHE A 22 -19.10 14.14 1.86
N GLN A 23 -19.23 15.15 2.72
CA GLN A 23 -18.88 15.02 4.13
C GLN A 23 -19.73 13.94 4.83
N GLU A 24 -21.04 13.94 4.63
CA GLU A 24 -21.94 12.95 5.22
C GLU A 24 -21.56 11.51 4.81
N ARG A 25 -21.19 11.31 3.54
CA ARG A 25 -20.77 10.00 3.02
C ARG A 25 -19.41 9.57 3.55
N ALA A 26 -18.48 10.52 3.67
CA ALA A 26 -17.17 10.28 4.24
C ALA A 26 -17.28 9.79 5.70
N GLU A 27 -18.08 10.48 6.51
CA GLU A 27 -18.35 10.12 7.91
C GLU A 27 -19.08 8.79 8.03
N LYS A 28 -20.11 8.56 7.21
CA LYS A 28 -20.83 7.27 7.15
C LYS A 28 -19.91 6.11 6.80
N GLN A 29 -18.98 6.28 5.87
CA GLN A 29 -18.06 5.21 5.48
C GLN A 29 -17.04 4.90 6.58
N ILE A 30 -16.54 5.90 7.32
CA ILE A 30 -15.67 5.66 8.48
C ILE A 30 -16.41 4.86 9.55
N LYS A 31 -17.64 5.26 9.90
CA LYS A 31 -18.47 4.52 10.85
C LYS A 31 -18.73 3.09 10.39
N TRP A 32 -19.10 2.91 9.12
CA TRP A 32 -19.32 1.60 8.51
C TRP A 32 -18.06 0.73 8.57
N LEU A 33 -16.88 1.29 8.28
CA LEU A 33 -15.61 0.57 8.35
C LEU A 33 -15.35 0.04 9.77
N GLU A 34 -15.51 0.86 10.79
CA GLU A 34 -15.37 0.41 12.19
C GLU A 34 -16.35 -0.72 12.53
N GLU A 35 -17.61 -0.60 12.13
CA GLU A 35 -18.64 -1.62 12.34
C GLU A 35 -18.28 -2.96 11.64
N GLN A 36 -17.78 -2.91 10.41
CA GLN A 36 -17.38 -4.11 9.67
C GLN A 36 -16.14 -4.77 10.27
N LEU A 37 -15.15 -3.99 10.71
CA LEU A 37 -13.96 -4.52 11.39
C LEU A 37 -14.32 -5.15 12.73
N GLN A 38 -15.22 -4.52 13.49
CA GLN A 38 -15.73 -5.09 14.74
C GLN A 38 -16.50 -6.40 14.49
N LEU A 39 -17.29 -6.47 13.42
CA LEU A 39 -17.99 -7.70 13.01
C LEU A 39 -17.01 -8.80 12.57
N ALA A 40 -15.95 -8.45 11.86
CA ALA A 40 -14.91 -9.40 11.47
C ALA A 40 -14.19 -9.96 12.71
N LYS A 41 -13.84 -9.09 13.66
CA LYS A 41 -13.26 -9.45 14.95
C LYS A 41 -14.13 -10.43 15.72
N SER A 42 -15.43 -10.15 15.85
CA SER A 42 -16.36 -11.04 16.58
C SER A 42 -16.55 -12.41 15.92
N LYS A 43 -16.27 -12.52 14.62
CA LYS A 43 -16.32 -13.76 13.84
C LYS A 43 -14.95 -14.44 13.69
N ASN A 44 -13.92 -13.98 14.38
CA ASN A 44 -12.54 -14.45 14.24
C ASN A 44 -12.08 -14.46 12.76
N LYS A 45 -12.41 -13.39 12.03
CA LYS A 45 -12.01 -13.16 10.65
C LYS A 45 -11.06 -11.97 10.58
N ARG A 46 -10.01 -12.10 9.77
CA ARG A 46 -9.16 -10.99 9.34
C ARG A 46 -9.64 -10.39 8.03
N VAL A 47 -9.27 -9.14 7.79
CA VAL A 47 -9.79 -8.30 6.72
C VAL A 47 -8.66 -7.79 5.83
N ILE A 48 -8.82 -7.94 4.52
CA ILE A 48 -8.04 -7.19 3.54
C ILE A 48 -8.85 -5.94 3.16
N LEU A 49 -8.22 -4.77 3.23
CA LEU A 49 -8.81 -3.52 2.78
C LEU A 49 -8.33 -3.21 1.35
N THR A 50 -9.21 -2.68 0.51
CA THR A 50 -8.82 -2.18 -0.80
C THR A 50 -9.55 -0.90 -1.16
N SER A 51 -8.88 0.00 -1.89
CA SER A 51 -9.46 1.22 -2.46
C SER A 51 -8.57 1.79 -3.56
N HIS A 52 -8.94 2.93 -4.12
CA HIS A 52 -8.14 3.63 -5.13
C HIS A 52 -7.01 4.48 -4.52
N ILE A 53 -7.34 5.56 -3.81
CA ILE A 53 -6.38 6.55 -3.28
C ILE A 53 -5.92 6.11 -1.88
N PRO A 54 -4.62 5.93 -1.59
CA PRO A 54 -4.14 5.54 -0.26
C PRO A 54 -4.12 6.72 0.74
N PRO A 55 -4.16 6.45 2.07
CA PRO A 55 -3.90 7.46 3.09
C PRO A 55 -2.45 7.94 3.03
N GLY A 56 -2.21 9.19 3.42
CA GLY A 56 -0.88 9.77 3.55
C GLY A 56 -0.58 10.82 2.48
N ILE A 57 0.69 10.93 2.11
CA ILE A 57 1.21 12.01 1.25
C ILE A 57 1.49 11.46 -0.15
N ASP A 58 1.23 12.28 -1.16
CA ASP A 58 1.75 12.09 -2.51
C ASP A 58 3.24 12.42 -2.50
N THR A 59 4.08 11.41 -2.70
CA THR A 59 5.54 11.54 -2.59
C THR A 59 6.16 12.33 -3.74
N TYR A 60 5.41 12.65 -4.81
CA TYR A 60 5.91 13.44 -5.93
C TYR A 60 5.64 14.93 -5.75
N VAL A 61 4.47 15.30 -5.22
CA VAL A 61 4.09 16.72 -5.02
C VAL A 61 4.08 17.16 -3.56
N GLU A 62 4.39 16.25 -2.63
CA GLU A 62 4.46 16.48 -1.17
C GLU A 62 3.16 17.03 -0.56
N LYS A 63 2.01 16.64 -1.11
CA LYS A 63 0.68 17.04 -0.60
C LYS A 63 -0.07 15.87 0.00
N THR A 64 -0.88 16.14 1.02
CA THR A 64 -1.80 15.14 1.59
C THR A 64 -2.81 14.69 0.53
N LEU A 65 -3.01 13.39 0.39
CA LEU A 65 -3.99 12.83 -0.54
C LEU A 65 -5.42 12.92 0.00
N TRP A 66 -5.58 12.77 1.30
CA TRP A 66 -6.88 12.88 1.96
C TRP A 66 -6.91 14.09 2.88
N LEU A 67 -8.12 14.49 3.26
CA LEU A 67 -8.35 15.44 4.34
C LEU A 67 -7.75 14.90 5.64
N SER A 68 -7.14 15.79 6.42
CA SER A 68 -6.38 15.41 7.62
C SER A 68 -7.23 14.67 8.64
N ASN A 69 -8.46 15.14 8.90
CA ASN A 69 -9.38 14.50 9.84
C ASN A 69 -9.71 13.05 9.47
N PHE A 70 -9.99 12.76 8.19
CA PHE A 70 -10.28 11.39 7.74
C PHE A 70 -9.02 10.52 7.67
N THR A 71 -7.87 11.12 7.37
CA THR A 71 -6.57 10.43 7.46
C THR A 71 -6.32 9.96 8.89
N ASP A 72 -6.45 10.86 9.88
CA ASP A 72 -6.19 10.55 11.28
C ASP A 72 -7.15 9.48 11.80
N LEU A 73 -8.45 9.60 11.49
CA LEU A 73 -9.47 8.60 11.84
C LEU A 73 -9.15 7.24 11.22
N TYR A 74 -8.85 7.18 9.92
CA TYR A 74 -8.51 5.93 9.25
C TYR A 74 -7.24 5.30 9.84
N MET A 75 -6.21 6.11 10.11
CA MET A 75 -4.95 5.64 10.69
C MET A 75 -5.17 5.04 12.07
N ASP A 76 -5.95 5.68 12.95
CA ASP A 76 -6.29 5.14 14.27
C ASP A 76 -7.04 3.79 14.16
N ILE A 77 -8.01 3.70 13.24
CA ILE A 77 -8.75 2.46 12.97
C ILE A 77 -7.80 1.32 12.60
N VAL A 78 -6.96 1.50 11.58
CA VAL A 78 -6.18 0.40 11.00
C VAL A 78 -4.88 0.08 11.76
N THR A 79 -4.35 1.00 12.56
CA THR A 79 -3.08 0.78 13.29
C THR A 79 -3.28 0.58 14.79
N ASN A 80 -4.28 1.20 15.40
CA ASN A 80 -4.47 1.18 16.85
C ASN A 80 -5.66 0.31 17.27
N LYS A 81 -6.87 0.55 16.72
CA LYS A 81 -8.09 -0.15 17.14
C LYS A 81 -8.19 -1.59 16.60
N PHE A 82 -7.75 -1.82 15.37
CA PHE A 82 -8.00 -3.07 14.63
C PHE A 82 -6.77 -3.63 13.90
N SER A 83 -5.55 -3.33 14.36
CA SER A 83 -4.31 -3.78 13.71
C SER A 83 -4.17 -5.31 13.65
N GLU A 84 -4.73 -6.04 14.61
CA GLU A 84 -4.78 -7.50 14.60
C GLU A 84 -5.80 -8.07 13.61
N VAL A 85 -6.84 -7.30 13.28
CA VAL A 85 -7.93 -7.69 12.38
C VAL A 85 -7.56 -7.37 10.93
N VAL A 86 -6.87 -6.26 10.67
CA VAL A 86 -6.44 -5.88 9.32
C VAL A 86 -5.25 -6.77 8.90
N ALA A 87 -5.49 -7.64 7.92
CA ALA A 87 -4.49 -8.57 7.39
C ALA A 87 -3.50 -7.92 6.40
N GLY A 88 -3.91 -6.81 5.79
CA GLY A 88 -3.17 -6.10 4.77
C GLY A 88 -4.09 -5.16 4.01
N GLN A 89 -3.49 -4.26 3.25
CA GLN A 89 -4.22 -3.26 2.48
C GLN A 89 -3.66 -3.17 1.06
N ILE A 90 -4.52 -3.03 0.06
CA ILE A 90 -4.13 -2.94 -1.36
C ILE A 90 -4.72 -1.65 -1.95
N TYR A 91 -3.87 -0.78 -2.46
CA TYR A 91 -4.26 0.52 -3.00
C TYR A 91 -3.57 0.80 -4.34
N ALA A 92 -4.00 1.84 -5.05
CA ALA A 92 -3.47 2.20 -6.36
C ALA A 92 -3.10 3.70 -6.41
N HIS A 93 -3.66 4.42 -7.38
CA HIS A 93 -3.50 5.87 -7.62
C HIS A 93 -2.16 6.31 -8.22
N PHE A 94 -1.04 5.83 -7.71
CA PHE A 94 0.28 6.33 -8.13
C PHE A 94 0.84 5.74 -9.43
N HIS A 95 0.24 4.65 -9.94
CA HIS A 95 0.75 3.92 -11.10
C HIS A 95 2.18 3.37 -10.91
N LYS A 96 2.61 3.21 -9.64
CA LYS A 96 3.97 2.77 -9.27
C LYS A 96 3.92 1.59 -8.31
N ASP A 97 4.90 0.70 -8.44
CA ASP A 97 5.12 -0.35 -7.46
C ASP A 97 5.71 0.28 -6.21
N SER A 98 5.03 0.11 -5.09
CA SER A 98 5.44 0.67 -3.82
C SER A 98 4.72 -0.05 -2.68
N PHE A 99 5.13 0.26 -1.47
CA PHE A 99 4.42 -0.12 -0.27
C PHE A 99 4.48 1.04 0.74
N ARG A 100 3.62 0.97 1.75
CA ARG A 100 3.65 1.88 2.88
C ARG A 100 3.66 1.11 4.18
N PHE A 101 4.51 1.55 5.10
CA PHE A 101 4.41 1.18 6.50
C PHE A 101 3.57 2.22 7.23
N LEU A 102 2.62 1.75 8.04
CA LEU A 102 1.70 2.57 8.82
C LEU A 102 1.89 2.29 10.30
N GLN A 103 2.04 3.34 11.10
CA GLN A 103 2.19 3.20 12.55
C GLN A 103 1.52 4.35 13.29
N ALA A 104 0.85 4.03 14.41
CA ALA A 104 0.18 5.01 15.25
C ALA A 104 1.17 5.93 15.99
N ASP A 105 2.25 5.37 16.51
CA ASP A 105 3.32 6.11 17.20
C ASP A 105 4.68 5.66 16.66
N LYS A 106 5.42 6.60 16.05
CA LYS A 106 6.76 6.35 15.49
C LYS A 106 7.76 5.86 16.55
N ASN A 107 7.51 6.12 17.83
CA ASN A 107 8.36 5.69 18.93
C ASN A 107 8.02 4.28 19.45
N ASP A 108 6.92 3.66 19.00
CA ASP A 108 6.54 2.31 19.39
C ASP A 108 7.41 1.27 18.67
N LEU A 109 8.53 0.89 19.29
CA LEU A 109 9.43 -0.12 18.74
C LEU A 109 8.84 -1.54 18.73
N SER A 110 7.70 -1.79 19.39
CA SER A 110 7.09 -3.12 19.43
C SER A 110 6.44 -3.52 18.10
N LEU A 111 6.12 -2.53 17.26
CA LEU A 111 5.39 -2.68 15.99
C LEU A 111 4.03 -3.40 16.11
N LYS A 112 3.52 -3.61 17.33
CA LYS A 112 2.23 -4.27 17.56
C LYS A 112 1.06 -3.44 17.03
N LYS A 113 1.20 -2.12 17.05
CA LYS A 113 0.23 -1.17 16.52
C LYS A 113 0.65 -0.64 15.16
N SER A 114 0.76 -1.55 14.21
CA SER A 114 1.17 -1.23 12.85
C SER A 114 0.27 -1.89 11.82
N SER A 115 0.31 -1.34 10.61
CA SER A 115 -0.30 -1.91 9.41
C SER A 115 0.61 -1.63 8.21
N TYR A 116 0.27 -2.18 7.05
CA TYR A 116 0.96 -1.90 5.81
C TYR A 116 -0.02 -1.77 4.65
N ILE A 117 0.44 -1.11 3.59
CA ILE A 117 -0.25 -1.00 2.30
C ILE A 117 0.68 -1.53 1.22
N LEU A 118 0.16 -2.35 0.33
CA LEU A 118 0.76 -2.67 -0.96
C LEU A 118 0.15 -1.75 -2.02
N LEU A 119 0.98 -0.96 -2.70
CA LEU A 119 0.55 -0.12 -3.81
C LEU A 119 0.74 -0.91 -5.11
N THR A 120 -0.36 -1.15 -5.80
CA THR A 120 -0.32 -1.76 -7.13
C THR A 120 0.01 -0.70 -8.17
N PRO A 121 0.85 -1.01 -9.16
CA PRO A 121 1.06 -0.13 -10.30
C PRO A 121 -0.11 -0.30 -11.30
N SER A 122 -0.04 0.34 -12.47
CA SER A 122 -1.15 0.41 -13.41
C SER A 122 -0.90 -0.26 -14.77
N LEU A 123 -1.98 -0.65 -15.44
CA LEU A 123 -1.94 -1.08 -16.84
C LEU A 123 -1.63 0.08 -17.79
N SER A 124 -2.03 1.31 -17.44
CA SER A 124 -1.83 2.48 -18.30
C SER A 124 -0.37 2.93 -18.25
N PRO A 125 0.33 3.05 -19.40
CA PRO A 125 1.72 3.49 -19.45
C PRO A 125 1.89 5.02 -19.42
N VAL A 126 0.84 5.77 -19.09
CA VAL A 126 0.81 7.26 -19.19
C VAL A 126 1.89 7.97 -18.38
N TYR A 127 2.47 7.31 -17.36
CA TYR A 127 3.57 7.85 -16.55
C TYR A 127 4.91 7.18 -16.84
N ASN A 128 5.15 6.78 -18.09
CA ASN A 128 6.36 6.09 -18.54
C ASN A 128 6.64 4.79 -17.77
N ASN A 129 5.60 4.17 -17.21
CA ASN A 129 5.67 2.85 -16.63
C ASN A 129 5.32 1.80 -17.69
N ASN A 130 5.90 0.60 -17.58
CA ASN A 130 5.39 -0.55 -18.29
C ASN A 130 3.97 -0.89 -17.78
N PRO A 131 3.04 -1.32 -18.65
CA PRO A 131 1.80 -1.96 -18.20
C PRO A 131 2.12 -3.11 -17.24
N ASN A 132 1.40 -3.20 -16.14
CA ASN A 132 1.68 -4.18 -15.08
C ASN A 132 0.42 -4.61 -14.34
N PHE A 133 0.49 -5.77 -13.71
CA PHE A 133 -0.52 -6.25 -12.77
C PHE A 133 0.15 -7.10 -11.67
N ARG A 134 -0.56 -7.30 -10.56
CA ARG A 134 -0.07 -8.09 -9.43
C ARG A 134 -0.98 -9.29 -9.17
N VAL A 135 -0.36 -10.46 -8.97
CA VAL A 135 -1.04 -11.66 -8.47
C VAL A 135 -0.74 -11.80 -6.98
N VAL A 136 -1.75 -11.68 -6.13
CA VAL A 136 -1.60 -11.76 -4.68
C VAL A 136 -1.95 -13.16 -4.20
N HIS A 137 -1.05 -13.79 -3.44
CA HIS A 137 -1.25 -15.10 -2.86
C HIS A 137 -1.68 -14.97 -1.41
N LEU A 138 -2.77 -15.65 -1.06
CA LEU A 138 -3.37 -15.61 0.27
C LEU A 138 -3.10 -16.90 1.02
N ASP A 139 -2.87 -16.79 2.32
CA ASP A 139 -2.85 -17.94 3.23
C ASP A 139 -4.23 -18.02 3.94
N PRO A 140 -5.05 -19.05 3.65
CA PRO A 140 -6.40 -19.14 4.21
C PRO A 140 -6.41 -19.47 5.70
N ASP A 141 -5.40 -20.19 6.19
CA ASP A 141 -5.30 -20.62 7.59
C ASP A 141 -4.85 -19.45 8.46
N LEU A 142 -3.82 -18.72 8.03
CA LEU A 142 -3.34 -17.50 8.69
C LEU A 142 -4.20 -16.26 8.39
N GLN A 143 -5.13 -16.38 7.44
CA GLN A 143 -5.98 -15.32 6.92
C GLN A 143 -5.18 -14.05 6.58
N ALA A 144 -4.09 -14.22 5.82
CA ALA A 144 -3.11 -13.19 5.54
C ALA A 144 -2.69 -13.16 4.07
N ILE A 145 -2.04 -12.06 3.66
CA ILE A 145 -1.30 -12.03 2.39
C ILE A 145 0.01 -12.78 2.60
N LYS A 146 0.18 -13.90 1.87
CA LYS A 146 1.36 -14.75 1.96
C LYS A 146 2.51 -14.20 1.14
N ASP A 147 2.22 -13.84 -0.10
CA ASP A 147 3.21 -13.45 -1.10
C ASP A 147 2.52 -12.72 -2.26
N TYR A 148 3.30 -12.19 -3.20
CA TYR A 148 2.77 -11.73 -4.49
C TYR A 148 3.80 -11.85 -5.61
N GLU A 149 3.28 -11.90 -6.84
CA GLU A 149 4.05 -11.83 -8.07
C GLU A 149 3.70 -10.54 -8.82
N GLN A 150 4.72 -9.79 -9.19
CA GLN A 150 4.59 -8.60 -10.01
C GLN A 150 4.85 -8.98 -11.46
N TRP A 151 3.89 -8.67 -12.33
CA TRP A 151 3.97 -8.95 -13.77
C TRP A 151 3.99 -7.64 -14.54
N TYR A 152 4.70 -7.62 -15.66
CA TYR A 152 4.78 -6.45 -16.53
C TYR A 152 4.83 -6.87 -18.01
N MET A 153 4.50 -5.92 -18.88
CA MET A 153 4.70 -6.03 -20.32
C MET A 153 5.66 -4.94 -20.74
N ASN A 154 6.75 -5.29 -21.43
CA ASN A 154 7.67 -4.28 -21.96
C ASN A 154 6.96 -3.50 -23.08
N VAL A 155 6.72 -2.21 -22.85
CA VAL A 155 5.97 -1.36 -23.79
C VAL A 155 6.69 -1.23 -25.13
N VAL A 156 8.03 -1.14 -25.14
CA VAL A 156 8.84 -1.05 -26.36
C VAL A 156 8.72 -2.34 -27.17
N MET A 157 8.79 -3.51 -26.52
CA MET A 157 8.59 -4.79 -27.21
C MET A 157 7.18 -4.92 -27.77
N ALA A 158 6.18 -4.45 -27.03
CA ALA A 158 4.80 -4.46 -27.48
C ALA A 158 4.55 -3.53 -28.67
N THR A 159 5.13 -2.32 -28.69
CA THR A 159 4.85 -1.30 -29.72
C THR A 159 5.78 -1.38 -30.93
N GLU A 160 7.10 -1.45 -30.72
CA GLU A 160 8.09 -1.40 -31.80
C GLU A 160 8.29 -2.75 -32.50
N PHE A 161 8.05 -3.84 -31.76
CA PHE A 161 8.28 -5.22 -32.24
C PHE A 161 6.99 -6.04 -32.36
N ASN A 162 5.82 -5.44 -32.11
CA ASN A 162 4.51 -6.11 -32.11
C ASN A 162 4.49 -7.42 -31.31
N ASN A 163 5.20 -7.44 -30.18
CA ASN A 163 5.38 -8.62 -29.34
C ASN A 163 4.92 -8.38 -27.89
N PRO A 164 3.61 -8.28 -27.63
CA PRO A 164 3.04 -7.96 -26.33
C PRO A 164 3.01 -9.18 -25.39
N VAL A 165 4.15 -9.52 -24.81
CA VAL A 165 4.28 -10.66 -23.89
C VAL A 165 4.37 -10.18 -22.44
N TRP A 166 3.54 -10.76 -21.58
CA TRP A 166 3.64 -10.59 -20.13
C TRP A 166 4.81 -11.40 -19.56
N GLN A 167 5.58 -10.75 -18.70
CA GLN A 167 6.76 -11.33 -18.06
C GLN A 167 6.65 -11.15 -16.55
N LEU A 168 7.13 -12.14 -15.81
CA LEU A 168 7.28 -12.04 -14.36
C LEU A 168 8.45 -11.06 -14.10
N ASP A 169 8.18 -9.99 -13.37
CA ASP A 169 9.20 -9.05 -12.89
C ASP A 169 9.89 -9.68 -11.67
N TYR A 170 9.15 -9.86 -10.60
CA TYR A 170 9.64 -10.51 -9.39
C TYR A 170 8.51 -11.14 -8.58
N LYS A 171 8.91 -12.10 -7.75
CA LYS A 171 8.12 -12.62 -6.64
C LYS A 171 8.63 -12.00 -5.33
N PHE A 172 7.74 -11.46 -4.51
CA PHE A 172 8.14 -10.70 -3.31
C PHE A 172 9.04 -11.49 -2.38
N SER A 173 8.68 -12.74 -2.05
CA SER A 173 9.52 -13.59 -1.20
C SER A 173 10.87 -13.99 -1.82
N SER A 174 10.99 -13.98 -3.14
CA SER A 174 12.27 -14.23 -3.82
C SER A 174 13.17 -13.00 -3.83
N ARG A 175 12.59 -11.81 -4.07
CA ARG A 175 13.34 -10.53 -4.07
C ARG A 175 13.68 -10.05 -2.66
N TYR A 176 12.79 -10.29 -1.71
CA TYR A 176 12.91 -9.89 -0.31
C TYR A 176 12.65 -11.12 0.59
N PRO A 177 13.67 -11.98 0.78
CA PRO A 177 13.53 -13.23 1.53
C PRO A 177 13.04 -13.02 2.96
N PRO A 178 12.22 -13.94 3.49
CA PRO A 178 11.91 -13.99 4.92
C PRO A 178 13.19 -14.04 5.76
N SER A 179 13.29 -13.22 6.80
CA SER A 179 14.44 -13.16 7.71
C SER A 179 14.26 -13.98 8.98
N GLY A 180 13.06 -14.50 9.23
CA GLY A 180 12.72 -15.30 10.40
C GLY A 180 11.37 -15.99 10.29
N SER A 181 11.02 -16.78 11.32
CA SER A 181 9.77 -17.55 11.37
C SER A 181 8.51 -16.69 11.38
N ASP A 182 8.59 -15.44 11.82
CA ASP A 182 7.48 -14.48 11.83
C ASP A 182 7.16 -13.93 10.43
N ASP A 183 8.05 -14.14 9.44
CA ASP A 183 7.95 -13.60 8.09
C ASP A 183 7.27 -14.58 7.11
N GLN A 184 6.57 -15.60 7.60
CA GLN A 184 5.80 -16.56 6.79
C GLN A 184 4.71 -15.89 5.93
N VAL A 185 4.28 -14.69 6.32
CA VAL A 185 3.30 -13.86 5.63
C VAL A 185 3.81 -12.42 5.56
N ILE A 186 3.23 -11.60 4.70
CA ILE A 186 3.47 -10.16 4.67
C ILE A 186 2.75 -9.53 5.86
N ASN A 187 3.49 -8.80 6.69
CA ASN A 187 2.98 -8.11 7.87
C ASN A 187 3.72 -6.78 8.10
N GLY A 188 3.25 -5.98 9.07
CA GLY A 188 3.82 -4.67 9.38
C GLY A 188 5.31 -4.73 9.73
N LYS A 189 5.75 -5.73 10.50
CA LYS A 189 7.17 -5.94 10.88
C LYS A 189 8.03 -6.21 9.66
N ARG A 190 7.62 -7.12 8.77
CA ARG A 190 8.35 -7.46 7.55
C ARG A 190 8.48 -6.25 6.62
N ILE A 191 7.40 -5.48 6.45
CA ILE A 191 7.41 -4.26 5.64
C ILE A 191 8.27 -3.15 6.27
N LYS A 192 8.27 -3.01 7.61
CA LYS A 192 9.15 -2.08 8.32
C LYS A 192 10.62 -2.42 8.14
N ASN A 193 10.99 -3.70 8.35
CA ASN A 193 12.36 -4.17 8.17
C ASN A 193 12.83 -3.95 6.72
N LEU A 194 11.97 -4.25 5.74
CA LEU A 194 12.26 -3.98 4.34
C LEU A 194 12.48 -2.48 4.10
N SER A 195 11.62 -1.63 4.64
CA SER A 195 11.76 -0.18 4.54
C SER A 195 13.10 0.29 5.11
N ASP A 196 13.47 -0.15 6.31
CA ASP A 196 14.72 0.23 6.96
C ASP A 196 15.94 -0.24 6.18
N ASN A 197 15.90 -1.46 5.66
CA ASN A 197 16.99 -2.01 4.84
C ASN A 197 17.18 -1.21 3.54
N LEU A 198 16.08 -0.84 2.86
CA LEU A 198 16.18 -0.05 1.63
C LEU A 198 16.68 1.37 1.90
N ILE A 199 16.30 1.98 3.03
CA ILE A 199 16.80 3.30 3.45
C ILE A 199 18.30 3.23 3.77
N ASN A 200 18.74 2.20 4.50
CA ASN A 200 20.15 2.05 4.89
C ASN A 200 21.06 1.70 3.71
N GLN A 201 20.51 1.15 2.63
CA GLN A 201 21.24 0.82 1.40
C GLN A 201 21.28 1.98 0.39
N SER A 202 20.47 3.03 0.60
CA SER A 202 20.48 4.19 -0.29
C SER A 202 21.49 5.24 0.18
N ASP A 203 22.50 5.50 -0.65
CA ASP A 203 23.39 6.68 -0.53
C ASP A 203 22.68 8.00 -0.95
N ASP A 204 21.41 7.89 -1.35
CA ASP A 204 20.67 8.93 -2.05
C ASP A 204 19.85 9.80 -1.09
N SER A 205 20.27 11.05 -0.90
CA SER A 205 19.59 12.05 -0.08
C SER A 205 18.12 12.29 -0.49
N PHE A 206 17.76 11.91 -1.72
CA PHE A 206 16.40 11.98 -2.26
C PHE A 206 15.46 10.87 -1.74
N LEU A 207 15.96 9.64 -1.56
CA LEU A 207 15.22 8.57 -0.86
C LEU A 207 15.02 8.93 0.63
N LEU A 208 16.00 9.64 1.20
CA LEU A 208 15.91 10.19 2.57
C LEU A 208 14.87 11.31 2.70
N ALA A 209 14.61 12.11 1.65
CA ALA A 209 13.73 13.28 1.72
C ALA A 209 12.23 12.94 1.77
N ILE A 210 11.81 11.80 1.20
CA ILE A 210 10.41 11.34 1.23
C ILE A 210 9.96 10.89 2.64
N LEU A 211 10.90 10.73 3.59
CA LEU A 211 10.63 10.28 4.96
C LEU A 211 10.06 11.35 5.91
N VAL A 212 10.19 12.64 5.60
CA VAL A 212 10.13 13.67 6.66
C VAL A 212 8.75 14.30 6.89
N HIS A 213 7.77 14.18 5.99
CA HIS A 213 6.57 15.03 6.09
C HIS A 213 5.26 14.36 6.55
N ALA A 214 5.19 13.03 6.76
CA ALA A 214 3.97 12.38 7.25
C ALA A 214 4.10 11.94 8.72
N LYS A 215 3.16 12.36 9.58
CA LYS A 215 3.09 11.93 10.99
C LYS A 215 3.03 10.41 11.19
N PHE A 216 2.58 9.64 10.19
CA PHE A 216 2.24 8.22 10.38
C PHE A 216 2.65 7.25 9.25
N VAL A 217 3.28 7.73 8.16
CA VAL A 217 3.48 6.94 6.94
C VAL A 217 4.93 7.00 6.46
N ILE A 218 5.53 5.84 6.21
CA ILE A 218 6.79 5.72 5.44
C ILE A 218 6.42 5.10 4.09
N SER A 219 6.77 5.77 2.99
CA SER A 219 6.52 5.31 1.61
C SER A 219 7.85 5.12 0.89
N LEU A 220 8.01 4.02 0.16
CA LEU A 220 9.20 3.77 -0.64
C LEU A 220 8.82 3.27 -2.04
N ILE A 221 9.38 3.89 -3.08
CA ILE A 221 9.13 3.50 -4.47
C ILE A 221 10.08 2.36 -4.82
N LEU A 222 9.53 1.24 -5.31
CA LEU A 222 10.33 0.15 -5.85
C LEU A 222 10.58 0.43 -7.35
N PHE A 223 11.84 0.57 -7.71
CA PHE A 223 12.23 0.68 -9.12
C PHE A 223 12.28 -0.71 -9.75
N GLN A 224 11.79 -0.83 -10.99
CA GLN A 224 12.09 -1.99 -11.83
C GLN A 224 13.59 -1.98 -12.14
N ASP A 225 14.25 -3.15 -12.11
CA ASP A 225 15.67 -3.26 -12.42
C ASP A 225 15.97 -2.60 -13.78
N SER A 226 16.80 -1.56 -13.77
CA SER A 226 17.14 -0.70 -14.89
C SER A 226 18.13 -1.34 -15.87
N ASN A 227 18.22 -2.67 -15.93
CA ASN A 227 19.11 -3.37 -16.86
C ASN A 227 18.68 -3.28 -18.34
N CYS A 228 17.65 -2.51 -18.67
CA CYS A 228 17.45 -1.99 -20.03
C CYS A 228 18.01 -0.57 -20.13
N THR A 229 19.33 -0.45 -20.17
CA THR A 229 19.97 0.73 -20.79
C THR A 229 19.62 0.71 -22.28
N ALA A 230 18.68 1.55 -22.69
CA ALA A 230 18.52 1.90 -24.10
C ALA A 230 19.80 2.63 -24.56
N ARG A 231 20.49 2.04 -25.54
CA ARG A 231 21.34 2.78 -26.47
C ARG A 231 20.51 3.14 -27.68
#